data_AF-A0A7X8P9T8-F1
#
_entry.id   AF-A0A7X8P9T8-F1
#
_cell.length_a   1.000
_cell.length_b   1.000
_cell.length_c   1.000
_cell.angle_alpha   90.00
_cell.angle_beta   90.00
_cell.angle_gamma   90.00
#
_symmetry.space_group_name_H-M   'P 1'
#
loop_
_entity.id
_entity.type
_entity.pdbx_description
1 polymer ?
#
loop_
_entity_poly.entity_id
_entity_poly.type
_entity_poly.pdbx_seq_one_letter_code
_entity_poly.pdbx_strand_id
1 'polypeptide(L)'
;MGIVAFYLRVELGRDSYNASITFFGIFIALLLNIQMAMFSIYQRKTDAPQDDVMNIIHDEQVELRRQLLEELNSNASYLILVCCVALVMCLSSYVFEIEWVLMSALTIVIYSHFLLTMLMVVKRTHALFQREYVRDVS
;
A
#
# COMPACT_ATOMS: atom_id res chain seq x y z
N MET A 1 -11.17 -18.56 4.58
CA MET A 1 -9.97 -18.82 3.77
C MET A 1 -8.92 -19.68 4.48
N GLY A 2 -8.66 -19.51 5.79
CA GLY A 2 -7.74 -20.41 6.53
C GLY A 2 -8.19 -21.88 6.64
N ILE A 3 -9.50 -22.14 6.67
CA ILE A 3 -10.06 -23.52 6.74
C ILE A 3 -9.81 -24.31 5.44
N VAL A 4 -9.79 -23.64 4.28
CA VAL A 4 -9.55 -24.29 2.98
C VAL A 4 -8.09 -24.72 2.84
N ALA A 5 -7.15 -23.93 3.37
CA ALA A 5 -5.73 -24.26 3.40
C ALA A 5 -5.41 -25.45 4.32
N PHE A 6 -6.10 -25.55 5.46
CA PHE A 6 -5.95 -26.67 6.39
C PHE A 6 -6.46 -27.99 5.77
N TYR A 7 -7.47 -27.91 4.90
CA TYR A 7 -8.03 -29.08 4.20
C TYR A 7 -7.18 -29.57 3.02
N LEU A 8 -6.35 -28.71 2.43
CA LEU A 8 -5.69 -29.00 1.16
C LEU A 8 -4.25 -29.53 1.27
N ARG A 9 -3.66 -29.62 2.48
CA ARG A 9 -2.28 -30.11 2.71
C ARG A 9 -1.29 -29.61 1.64
N VAL A 10 -1.37 -28.33 1.29
CA VAL A 10 -0.43 -27.74 0.32
C VAL A 10 0.84 -27.42 1.08
N GLU A 11 1.82 -28.32 0.96
CA GLU A 11 3.21 -27.99 1.24
C GLU A 11 3.65 -26.95 0.22
N LEU A 12 3.82 -25.72 0.68
CA LEU A 12 4.39 -24.65 -0.13
C LEU A 12 5.86 -25.00 -0.38
N GLY A 13 6.15 -25.53 -1.56
CA GLY A 13 7.51 -25.82 -1.99
C GLY A 13 8.39 -24.57 -1.99
N ARG A 14 9.70 -24.78 -1.88
CA ARG A 14 10.73 -23.75 -1.83
C ARG A 14 10.63 -22.72 -2.98
N ASP A 15 10.20 -23.17 -4.15
CA ASP A 15 9.96 -22.31 -5.32
C ASP A 15 8.87 -21.26 -5.09
N SER A 16 7.84 -21.59 -4.30
CA SER A 16 6.74 -20.66 -4.01
C SER A 16 7.17 -19.56 -3.04
N TYR A 17 8.03 -19.88 -2.06
CA TYR A 17 8.67 -18.89 -1.21
C TYR A 17 9.61 -17.98 -2.00
N ASN A 18 10.41 -18.53 -2.91
CA ASN A 18 11.29 -17.75 -3.79
C ASN A 18 10.49 -16.78 -4.68
N ALA A 19 9.40 -17.26 -5.29
CA ALA A 19 8.48 -16.43 -6.07
C ALA A 19 7.85 -15.33 -5.22
N SER A 20 7.45 -15.65 -3.98
CA SER A 20 6.86 -14.69 -3.04
C SER A 20 7.87 -13.60 -2.63
N ILE A 21 9.13 -13.96 -2.34
CA ILE A 21 10.20 -13.01 -2.01
C ILE A 21 10.42 -12.04 -3.18
N THR A 22 10.49 -12.56 -4.40
CA THR A 22 10.65 -11.75 -5.61
C THR A 22 9.46 -10.82 -5.81
N PHE A 23 8.24 -11.35 -5.67
CA PHE A 23 7.01 -10.57 -5.77
C PHE A 23 6.96 -9.43 -4.76
N PHE A 24 7.15 -9.72 -3.46
CA PHE A 24 7.13 -8.70 -2.42
C PHE A 24 8.29 -7.70 -2.57
N GLY A 25 9.47 -8.13 -3.02
CA GLY A 25 10.61 -7.24 -3.27
C GLY A 25 10.31 -6.21 -4.36
N ILE A 26 9.78 -6.66 -5.50
CA ILE A 26 9.34 -5.75 -6.59
C ILE A 26 8.23 -4.83 -6.09
N PHE A 27 7.25 -5.38 -5.36
CA PHE A 27 6.11 -4.62 -4.90
C PHE A 27 6.49 -3.52 -3.89
N ILE A 28 7.40 -3.81 -2.95
CA ILE A 28 7.94 -2.82 -2.01
C ILE A 28 8.66 -1.70 -2.77
N ALA A 29 9.50 -2.04 -3.77
CA ALA A 29 10.20 -1.05 -4.57
C ALA A 29 9.23 -0.10 -5.30
N LEU A 30 8.15 -0.66 -5.88
CA LEU A 30 7.11 0.13 -6.54
C LEU A 30 6.35 1.02 -5.56
N LEU A 31 5.95 0.49 -4.40
CA LEU A 31 5.24 1.25 -3.37
C LEU A 31 6.09 2.40 -2.82
N LEU A 32 7.38 2.17 -2.56
CA LEU A 32 8.31 3.20 -2.11
C LEU A 32 8.48 4.31 -3.15
N ASN A 33 8.56 3.96 -4.44
CA ASN A 33 8.64 4.93 -5.53
C ASN A 33 7.38 5.82 -5.56
N ILE A 34 6.20 5.20 -5.50
CA ILE A 34 4.93 5.93 -5.43
C ILE A 34 4.85 6.80 -4.17
N GLN A 35 5.31 6.31 -3.02
CA GLN A 35 5.32 7.09 -1.78
C GLN A 35 6.19 8.34 -1.90
N MET A 36 7.39 8.22 -2.49
CA MET A 36 8.26 9.37 -2.73
C MET A 36 7.65 10.35 -3.73
N ALA A 37 6.99 9.87 -4.78
CA ALA A 37 6.27 10.71 -5.72
C ALA A 37 5.13 11.49 -5.05
N MET A 38 4.33 10.81 -4.22
CA MET A 38 3.26 11.42 -3.44
C MET A 38 3.79 12.48 -2.46
N PHE A 39 4.92 12.21 -1.81
CA PHE A 39 5.57 13.16 -0.91
C PHE A 39 6.11 14.39 -1.66
N SER A 40 6.65 14.22 -2.87
CA SER A 40 7.04 15.33 -3.75
C SER A 40 5.84 16.21 -4.12
N ILE A 41 4.70 15.60 -4.43
CA ILE A 41 3.44 16.32 -4.69
C ILE A 41 2.97 17.08 -3.45
N TYR A 42 3.07 16.48 -2.25
CA TYR A 42 2.72 17.13 -0.98
C TYR A 42 3.57 18.38 -0.69
N GLN A 43 4.87 18.35 -1.01
CA GLN A 43 5.77 19.48 -0.79
C GLN A 43 5.61 20.62 -1.80
N ARG A 44 4.89 20.39 -2.91
CA ARG A 44 4.68 21.41 -3.93
C ARG A 44 3.79 22.50 -3.36
N LYS A 45 4.43 23.58 -2.87
CA LYS A 45 3.75 24.81 -2.44
C LYS A 45 2.89 25.29 -3.59
N THR A 46 1.58 25.38 -3.36
CA THR A 46 0.67 26.01 -4.30
C THR A 46 0.91 27.52 -4.15
N ASP A 47 1.33 28.18 -5.22
CA ASP A 47 1.58 29.62 -5.22
C ASP A 47 0.30 30.36 -4.82
N ALA A 48 0.37 31.18 -3.77
CA ALA A 48 -0.79 31.88 -3.25
C ALA A 48 -1.35 32.88 -4.29
N PRO A 49 -2.66 32.86 -4.58
CA PRO A 49 -3.29 33.88 -5.40
C PRO A 49 -3.19 35.27 -4.74
N GLN A 50 -3.10 36.33 -5.56
CA GLN A 50 -3.00 37.72 -5.10
C GLN A 50 -4.32 38.31 -4.56
N ASP A 51 -5.46 37.62 -4.68
CA ASP A 51 -6.80 38.13 -4.38
C ASP A 51 -7.40 37.54 -3.07
N ASP A 52 -7.74 38.41 -2.11
CA ASP A 52 -8.23 38.06 -0.76
C ASP A 52 -9.52 37.21 -0.72
N VAL A 53 -10.43 37.36 -1.70
CA VAL A 53 -11.69 36.59 -1.74
C VAL A 53 -11.50 35.21 -2.39
N MET A 54 -10.57 35.11 -3.35
CA MET A 54 -10.22 33.86 -4.00
C MET A 54 -9.37 32.97 -3.08
N ASN A 55 -8.61 33.58 -2.15
CA ASN A 55 -7.79 32.89 -1.16
C ASN A 55 -8.58 32.00 -0.21
N ILE A 56 -9.78 32.39 0.21
CA ILE A 56 -10.59 31.62 1.18
C ILE A 56 -11.07 30.29 0.59
N ILE A 57 -11.53 30.31 -0.67
CA ILE A 57 -11.98 29.10 -1.39
C ILE A 57 -10.77 28.24 -1.80
N HIS A 58 -9.63 28.87 -2.11
CA HIS A 58 -8.41 28.17 -2.47
C HIS A 58 -7.80 27.44 -1.27
N ASP A 59 -7.76 28.09 -0.09
CA ASP A 59 -7.24 27.51 1.14
C ASP A 59 -8.06 26.31 1.59
N GLU A 60 -9.40 26.37 1.54
CA GLU A 60 -10.24 25.25 1.96
C GLU A 60 -10.03 24.00 1.08
N GLN A 61 -9.81 24.19 -0.23
CA GLN A 61 -9.50 23.08 -1.14
C GLN A 61 -8.07 22.54 -0.98
N VAL A 62 -7.10 23.42 -0.69
CA VAL A 62 -5.70 23.02 -0.43
C VAL A 62 -5.62 22.24 0.89
N GLU A 63 -6.32 22.68 1.93
CA GLU A 63 -6.40 22.01 3.23
C GLU A 63 -7.00 20.60 3.09
N LEU A 64 -8.11 20.49 2.36
CA LEU A 64 -8.82 19.21 2.15
C LEU A 64 -7.98 18.23 1.30
N ARG A 65 -7.23 18.73 0.30
CA ARG A 65 -6.22 17.94 -0.43
C ARG A 65 -5.12 17.48 0.49
N ARG A 66 -4.59 18.37 1.33
CA ARG A 66 -3.49 18.07 2.26
C ARG A 66 -3.91 16.98 3.25
N GLN A 67 -5.12 17.05 3.80
CA GLN A 67 -5.67 16.03 4.68
C GLN A 67 -5.81 14.67 3.98
N LEU A 68 -6.37 14.63 2.77
CA LEU A 68 -6.49 13.38 2.01
C LEU A 68 -5.12 12.78 1.65
N LEU A 69 -4.16 13.62 1.27
CA LEU A 69 -2.78 13.21 0.97
C LEU A 69 -2.07 12.66 2.23
N GLU A 70 -2.28 13.29 3.38
CA GLU A 70 -1.72 12.85 4.66
C GLU A 70 -2.29 11.50 5.10
N GLU A 71 -3.62 11.32 4.97
CA GLU A 71 -4.26 10.02 5.18
C GLU A 71 -3.76 8.96 4.20
N LEU A 72 -3.59 9.30 2.92
CA LEU A 72 -3.07 8.38 1.92
C LEU A 72 -1.63 7.97 2.22
N ASN A 73 -0.79 8.92 2.60
CA ASN A 73 0.61 8.67 2.96
C ASN A 73 0.71 7.76 4.19
N SER A 74 -0.12 7.97 5.21
CA SER A 74 -0.18 7.10 6.39
C SER A 74 -0.57 5.66 6.02
N ASN A 75 -1.63 5.50 5.22
CA ASN A 75 -2.08 4.18 4.77
C ASN A 75 -1.06 3.49 3.85
N ALA A 76 -0.41 4.23 2.95
CA ALA A 76 0.63 3.71 2.08
C ALA A 76 1.86 3.27 2.88
N SER A 77 2.26 4.06 3.89
CA SER A 77 3.36 3.71 4.80
C SER A 77 3.06 2.42 5.57
N TYR A 78 1.83 2.27 6.06
CA TYR A 78 1.39 1.05 6.72
C TYR A 78 1.44 -0.16 5.78
N LEU A 79 0.96 -0.01 4.54
CA LEU A 79 1.02 -1.07 3.54
C LEU A 79 2.46 -1.52 3.26
N ILE A 80 3.40 -0.57 3.12
CA ILE A 80 4.82 -0.89 2.91
C ILE A 80 5.39 -1.65 4.10
N LEU A 81 5.06 -1.24 5.33
CA LEU A 81 5.49 -1.94 6.54
C LEU A 81 4.96 -3.38 6.57
N VAL A 82 3.69 -3.59 6.24
CA VAL A 82 3.09 -4.92 6.11
C VAL A 82 3.81 -5.75 5.04
N CYS A 83 4.18 -5.16 3.90
CA CYS A 83 4.95 -5.85 2.86
C CYS A 83 6.34 -6.26 3.35
N CYS A 84 7.05 -5.37 4.05
CA CYS A 84 8.35 -5.66 4.63
C CYS A 84 8.27 -6.80 5.64
N VAL A 85 7.26 -6.78 6.53
CA VAL A 85 7.02 -7.85 7.50
C VAL A 85 6.70 -9.17 6.81
N ALA A 86 5.85 -9.15 5.78
CA ALA A 86 5.54 -10.32 4.96
C ALA A 86 6.79 -10.89 4.27
N LEU A 87 7.63 -10.02 3.69
CA LEU A 87 8.87 -10.41 3.04
C LEU A 87 9.85 -11.03 4.02
N VAL A 88 10.05 -10.43 5.20
CA VAL A 88 10.93 -10.97 6.25
C VAL A 88 10.43 -12.34 6.72
N MET A 89 9.11 -12.52 6.87
CA MET A 89 8.54 -13.83 7.22
C MET A 89 8.74 -14.87 6.12
N CYS A 90 8.51 -14.53 4.85
CA CYS A 90 8.80 -15.43 3.72
C CYS A 90 10.30 -15.77 3.63
N LEU A 91 11.18 -14.79 3.82
CA LEU A 91 12.63 -14.96 3.77
C LEU A 91 13.12 -15.86 4.92
N SER A 92 12.64 -15.62 6.14
CA SER A 92 12.99 -16.47 7.29
C SER A 92 12.51 -17.92 7.08
N SER A 93 11.29 -18.12 6.57
CA SER A 93 10.78 -19.46 6.26
C SER A 93 11.61 -20.16 5.18
N TYR A 94 12.07 -19.41 4.18
CA TYR A 94 12.95 -19.92 3.12
C TYR A 94 14.34 -20.30 3.63
N VAL A 95 14.96 -19.48 4.49
CA VAL A 95 16.32 -19.70 4.99
C VAL A 95 16.39 -20.82 6.03
N PHE A 96 15.40 -20.91 6.91
CA PHE A 96 15.40 -21.91 7.99
C PHE A 96 14.76 -23.26 7.60
N GLU A 97 14.34 -23.42 6.33
CA GLU A 97 13.68 -24.64 5.81
C GLU A 97 12.53 -25.13 6.72
N ILE A 98 11.75 -24.20 7.27
CA ILE A 98 10.69 -24.50 8.24
C ILE A 98 9.45 -24.96 7.47
N GLU A 99 9.39 -26.25 7.13
CA GLU A 99 8.23 -26.91 6.49
C GLU A 99 7.11 -27.22 7.49
N TRP A 100 6.73 -26.24 8.32
CA TRP A 100 5.63 -26.40 9.25
C TRP A 100 4.34 -26.00 8.56
N VAL A 101 3.32 -26.87 8.60
CA VAL A 101 1.95 -26.57 8.13
C VAL A 101 1.43 -25.24 8.70
N LEU A 102 1.90 -24.88 9.91
CA LEU A 102 1.60 -23.63 10.58
C LEU A 102 2.14 -22.40 9.83
N MET A 103 3.35 -22.49 9.24
CA MET A 103 3.94 -21.43 8.42
C MET A 103 3.17 -21.25 7.11
N SER A 104 2.76 -22.33 6.46
CA SER A 104 1.94 -22.23 5.24
C SER A 104 0.59 -21.54 5.50
N ALA A 105 -0.07 -21.86 6.62
CA ALA A 105 -1.30 -21.18 7.02
C ALA A 105 -1.07 -19.68 7.30
N LEU A 106 0.05 -19.35 7.95
CA LEU A 106 0.43 -17.98 8.31
C LEU A 106 0.76 -17.14 7.05
N THR A 107 1.46 -17.71 6.07
CA THR A 107 1.72 -17.09 4.77
C THR A 107 0.43 -16.74 4.03
N ILE A 108 -0.58 -17.62 4.04
CA ILE A 108 -1.87 -17.38 3.38
C ILE A 108 -2.67 -16.26 4.08
N VAL A 109 -2.65 -16.23 5.42
CA VAL A 109 -3.27 -15.15 6.19
C VAL A 109 -2.60 -13.81 5.87
N ILE A 110 -1.28 -13.78 5.82
CA ILE A 110 -0.51 -12.59 5.44
C ILE A 110 -0.83 -12.16 4.01
N TYR A 111 -0.87 -13.09 3.05
CA TYR A 111 -1.22 -12.77 1.67
C TYR A 111 -2.62 -12.17 1.56
N SER A 112 -3.57 -12.73 2.30
CA SER A 112 -4.94 -12.22 2.35
C SER A 112 -4.98 -10.83 2.98
N HIS A 113 -4.23 -10.61 4.06
CA HIS A 113 -4.13 -9.32 4.75
C HIS A 113 -3.47 -8.26 3.87
N PHE A 114 -2.40 -8.63 3.17
CA PHE A 114 -1.71 -7.81 2.18
C PHE A 114 -2.66 -7.40 1.06
N LEU A 115 -3.42 -8.34 0.48
CA LEU A 115 -4.36 -8.05 -0.61
C LEU A 115 -5.48 -7.12 -0.15
N LEU A 116 -6.02 -7.32 1.06
CA LEU A 116 -7.02 -6.43 1.64
C LEU A 116 -6.48 -5.01 1.84
N THR A 117 -5.25 -4.90 2.37
CA THR A 117 -4.60 -3.61 2.65
C THR A 117 -4.26 -2.89 1.34
N MET A 118 -3.81 -3.63 0.32
CA MET A 118 -3.60 -3.11 -1.03
C MET A 118 -4.90 -2.56 -1.63
N LEU A 119 -6.00 -3.32 -1.57
CA LEU A 119 -7.30 -2.84 -2.05
C LEU A 119 -7.77 -1.58 -1.32
N MET A 120 -7.52 -1.49 -0.01
CA MET A 120 -7.86 -0.30 0.79
C MET A 120 -7.08 0.93 0.33
N VAL A 121 -5.77 0.80 0.10
CA VAL A 121 -4.93 1.89 -0.42
C VAL A 121 -5.36 2.28 -1.83
N VAL A 122 -5.56 1.32 -2.74
CA VAL A 122 -6.00 1.59 -4.12
C VAL A 122 -7.35 2.31 -4.14
N LYS A 123 -8.33 1.88 -3.33
CA LYS A 123 -9.64 2.53 -3.25
C LYS A 123 -9.53 3.99 -2.77
N ARG A 124 -8.68 4.25 -1.77
CA ARG A 124 -8.42 5.61 -1.29
C ARG A 124 -7.71 6.47 -2.33
N THR A 125 -6.71 5.92 -3.03
CA THR A 125 -6.01 6.62 -4.12
C THR A 125 -6.96 6.94 -5.28
N HIS A 126 -7.86 6.01 -5.64
CA HIS A 126 -8.87 6.25 -6.67
C HIS A 126 -9.85 7.36 -6.27
N ALA A 127 -10.29 7.41 -5.00
CA ALA A 127 -11.13 8.50 -4.51
C ALA A 127 -10.42 9.86 -4.57
N LEU A 128 -9.10 9.90 -4.33
CA LEU A 128 -8.29 11.10 -4.51
C LEU A 128 -8.25 11.52 -5.99
N PHE A 129 -7.94 10.60 -6.91
CA PHE A 129 -7.89 10.90 -8.35
C PHE A 129 -9.24 11.33 -8.94
N GLN A 130 -10.35 10.74 -8.50
CA GLN A 130 -11.67 11.20 -8.93
C GLN A 130 -11.96 12.64 -8.52
N ARG A 131 -11.50 13.06 -7.34
CA ARG A 131 -11.63 14.46 -6.91
C ARG A 131 -10.72 15.41 -7.68
N GLU A 132 -9.55 14.94 -8.11
CA GLU A 132 -8.66 15.69 -9.01
C GLU A 132 -9.33 15.89 -10.39
N TYR A 133 -9.89 14.82 -10.98
CA TYR A 133 -10.46 14.84 -12.32
C TYR A 133 -11.75 15.66 -12.45
N VAL A 134 -12.57 15.69 -11.39
CA VAL A 134 -13.78 16.54 -11.38
C VAL A 134 -13.42 18.03 -11.38
N ARG A 135 -12.24 18.42 -10.90
CA ARG A 135 -11.79 19.82 -10.85
C ARG A 135 -11.23 20.34 -12.18
N ASP A 136 -10.70 19.48 -13.05
CA ASP A 136 -10.18 19.90 -14.36
C ASP A 136 -11.29 20.18 -15.40
N VAL A 137 -12.55 19.84 -15.08
CA VAL A 137 -13.71 19.98 -15.97
C VAL A 137 -14.60 21.18 -15.59
N SER A 138 -14.31 21.91 -14.50
CA SER A 138 -15.07 23.06 -14.00
C SER A 138 -14.29 24.36 -14.03
#